data_AF-L7F2V9-F1
#
_entry.id   AF-L7F2V9-F1
#
_cell.length_a   1.000
_cell.length_b   1.000
_cell.length_c   1.000
_cell.angle_alpha   90.00
_cell.angle_beta   90.00
_cell.angle_gamma   90.00
#
_symmetry.space_group_name_H-M   'P 1'
#
loop_
_entity.id
_entity.type
_entity.pdbx_description
1 polymer ?
#
loop_
_entity_poly.entity_id
_entity_poly.type
_entity_poly.pdbx_seq_one_letter_code
_entity_poly.pdbx_strand_id
1 'polypeptide(L)'
;MCALLVTGTGLTGCGADPDEGTNGVGKLPAGTIQTKTRTAADSADAVRLSGTVVTNGTTYTLDMRLKGDGGTGSVTAKGATFRLLRVGEHLFLKADAAFWSHESTGKAEDSESDAAAAQKLGGLFVKVPTGDPSYKKFSGFTDKDVLLDGLLTLHGSLATDGHHEQSGVRTIRITGEDGSGGTLDVSLEGSPYPLRLVRAGGAGTLLLSDWGKDFPLEEPSKDETVDYGQQLPTS
;
A
#
# COMPACT_ATOMS: atom_id res chain seq x y z
N MET A 1 34.64 55.66 -40.19
CA MET A 1 33.21 55.46 -39.88
C MET A 1 32.72 54.27 -40.69
N CYS A 2 32.83 53.06 -40.14
CA CYS A 2 32.19 51.84 -40.66
C CYS A 2 32.33 50.69 -39.63
N ALA A 3 31.22 49.97 -39.48
CA ALA A 3 31.05 48.61 -38.97
C ALA A 3 31.25 48.33 -37.47
N LEU A 4 30.13 48.17 -36.76
CA LEU A 4 29.99 47.09 -35.78
C LEU A 4 28.70 46.32 -36.08
N LEU A 5 28.88 45.14 -36.68
CA LEU A 5 27.92 44.03 -36.66
C LEU A 5 28.20 43.24 -35.39
N VAL A 6 27.28 43.27 -34.42
CA VAL A 6 27.28 42.31 -33.31
C VAL A 6 26.18 41.30 -33.59
N THR A 7 26.61 40.13 -34.03
CA THR A 7 25.80 38.93 -34.25
C THR A 7 25.25 38.41 -32.92
N GLY A 8 23.95 38.21 -32.86
CA GLY A 8 23.27 37.59 -31.72
C GLY A 8 23.60 36.11 -31.60
N THR A 9 24.04 35.69 -30.42
CA THR A 9 24.13 34.30 -30.01
C THR A 9 22.78 33.86 -29.42
N GLY A 10 21.96 33.22 -30.25
CA GLY A 10 20.81 32.47 -29.78
C GLY A 10 21.28 31.20 -29.07
N LEU A 11 21.11 31.15 -27.75
CA LEU A 11 21.23 29.92 -26.95
C LEU A 11 20.02 29.03 -27.24
N THR A 12 20.11 28.17 -28.26
CA THR A 12 19.19 27.04 -28.41
C THR A 12 19.55 25.99 -27.36
N GLY A 13 18.95 26.10 -26.17
CA GLY A 13 19.01 25.04 -25.16
C GLY A 13 18.38 23.77 -25.73
N CYS A 14 19.21 22.81 -26.12
CA CYS A 14 18.77 21.44 -26.38
C CYS A 14 18.41 20.83 -25.03
N GLY A 15 17.17 21.02 -24.57
CA GLY A 15 16.64 20.24 -23.46
C GLY A 15 16.57 18.78 -23.89
N ALA A 16 17.19 17.88 -23.14
CA ALA A 16 17.05 16.44 -23.35
C ALA A 16 15.57 16.04 -23.21
N ASP A 17 15.07 15.18 -24.10
CA ASP A 17 13.71 14.64 -24.00
C ASP A 17 13.63 13.77 -22.72
N PRO A 18 12.84 14.16 -21.70
CA PRO A 18 12.78 13.40 -20.45
C PRO A 18 12.20 12.00 -20.65
N ASP A 19 11.50 11.76 -21.77
CA ASP A 19 10.95 10.48 -22.17
C ASP A 19 11.87 9.68 -23.11
N GLU A 20 13.10 10.15 -23.38
CA GLU A 20 14.06 9.37 -24.16
C GLU A 20 14.35 8.03 -23.46
N GLY A 21 14.20 6.94 -24.21
CA GLY A 21 14.43 5.57 -23.71
C GLY A 21 13.44 5.11 -22.63
N THR A 22 12.27 5.73 -22.51
CA THR A 22 11.20 5.28 -21.58
C THR A 22 10.23 4.32 -22.26
N ASN A 23 9.29 3.78 -21.48
CA ASN A 23 8.18 2.93 -21.95
C ASN A 23 7.08 3.73 -22.70
N GLY A 24 7.26 5.03 -22.91
CA GLY A 24 6.36 5.89 -23.68
C GLY A 24 5.10 6.37 -22.95
N VAL A 25 4.84 5.95 -21.70
CA VAL A 25 3.61 6.38 -21.01
C VAL A 25 3.62 7.85 -20.62
N GLY A 26 4.80 8.47 -20.44
CA GLY A 26 4.94 9.89 -20.11
C GLY A 26 4.39 10.86 -21.16
N LYS A 27 4.23 10.40 -22.40
CA LYS A 27 3.67 11.19 -23.51
C LYS A 27 2.15 11.09 -23.65
N LEU A 28 1.49 10.33 -22.78
CA LEU A 28 0.06 10.03 -22.87
C LEU A 28 -0.78 10.98 -22.02
N PRO A 29 -2.07 11.19 -22.35
CA PRO A 29 -3.00 11.88 -21.47
C PRO A 29 -3.14 11.19 -20.11
N ALA A 30 -3.35 11.98 -19.04
CA ALA A 30 -3.41 11.49 -17.65
C ALA A 30 -4.38 10.32 -17.44
N GLY A 31 -5.58 10.36 -18.04
CA GLY A 31 -6.55 9.26 -17.94
C GLY A 31 -6.05 7.96 -18.57
N THR A 32 -5.28 8.03 -19.66
CA THR A 32 -4.65 6.87 -20.29
C THR A 32 -3.52 6.33 -19.43
N ILE A 33 -2.73 7.20 -18.80
CA ILE A 33 -1.70 6.81 -17.83
C ILE A 33 -2.34 6.08 -16.65
N GLN A 34 -3.40 6.64 -16.05
CA GLN A 34 -4.14 6.01 -14.95
C GLN A 34 -4.68 4.63 -15.32
N THR A 35 -5.23 4.49 -16.54
CA THR A 35 -5.74 3.20 -17.01
C THR A 35 -4.60 2.18 -17.14
N LYS A 36 -3.50 2.56 -17.81
CA LYS A 36 -2.35 1.66 -18.02
C LYS A 36 -1.67 1.24 -16.71
N THR A 37 -1.53 2.16 -15.76
CA THR A 37 -0.89 1.84 -14.48
C THR A 37 -1.76 0.92 -13.62
N ARG A 38 -3.08 1.09 -13.63
CA ARG A 38 -4.01 0.15 -12.97
C ARG A 38 -3.94 -1.23 -13.62
N THR A 39 -4.05 -1.31 -14.94
CA THR A 39 -3.92 -2.59 -15.65
C THR A 39 -2.59 -3.30 -15.35
N ALA A 40 -1.48 -2.55 -15.28
CA ALA A 40 -0.19 -3.12 -14.91
C ALA A 40 -0.19 -3.64 -13.47
N ALA A 41 -0.74 -2.88 -12.53
CA ALA A 41 -0.84 -3.26 -11.12
C ALA A 41 -1.74 -4.50 -10.92
N ASP A 42 -2.86 -4.58 -11.61
CA ASP A 42 -3.80 -5.71 -11.56
C ASP A 42 -3.16 -6.99 -12.09
N SER A 43 -2.40 -6.86 -13.19
CA SER A 43 -1.73 -7.98 -13.85
C SER A 43 -0.46 -8.46 -13.14
N ALA A 44 0.03 -7.74 -12.12
CA ALA A 44 1.23 -8.13 -11.40
C ALA A 44 0.92 -9.27 -10.42
N ASP A 45 1.78 -10.30 -10.42
CA ASP A 45 1.62 -11.46 -9.53
C ASP A 45 1.76 -11.10 -8.05
N ALA A 46 2.66 -10.14 -7.75
CA ALA A 46 2.96 -9.73 -6.39
C ALA A 46 3.34 -8.24 -6.29
N VAL A 47 3.17 -7.66 -5.11
CA VAL A 47 3.58 -6.28 -4.78
C VAL A 47 3.91 -6.15 -3.29
N ARG A 48 4.82 -5.24 -2.96
CA ARG A 48 4.98 -4.70 -1.61
C ARG A 48 4.41 -3.30 -1.52
N LEU A 49 3.56 -3.07 -0.52
CA LEU A 49 2.94 -1.79 -0.21
C LEU A 49 3.39 -1.33 1.18
N SER A 50 3.90 -0.11 1.29
CA SER A 50 4.36 0.45 2.56
C SER A 50 4.00 1.92 2.71
N GLY A 51 3.76 2.38 3.93
CA GLY A 51 3.50 3.79 4.22
C GLY A 51 2.29 3.98 5.10
N THR A 52 1.61 5.12 4.96
CA THR A 52 0.46 5.48 5.78
C THR A 52 -0.78 5.75 4.96
N VAL A 53 -1.94 5.42 5.53
CA VAL A 53 -3.25 5.75 4.97
C VAL A 53 -4.21 6.13 6.09
N VAL A 54 -5.04 7.15 5.86
CA VAL A 54 -6.11 7.54 6.77
C VAL A 54 -7.45 7.03 6.21
N THR A 55 -8.14 6.21 7.00
CA THR A 55 -9.49 5.71 6.70
C THR A 55 -10.35 5.89 7.93
N ASN A 56 -11.57 6.43 7.76
CA ASN A 56 -12.54 6.65 8.85
C ASN A 56 -11.91 7.39 10.06
N GLY A 57 -11.08 8.39 9.79
CA GLY A 57 -10.38 9.17 10.83
C GLY A 57 -9.26 8.43 11.56
N THR A 58 -8.94 7.20 11.18
CA THR A 58 -7.85 6.42 11.78
C THR A 58 -6.67 6.34 10.80
N THR A 59 -5.48 6.69 11.28
CA THR A 59 -4.22 6.48 10.55
C THR A 59 -3.76 5.04 10.74
N TYR A 60 -3.53 4.37 9.62
CA TYR A 60 -2.90 3.06 9.54
C TYR A 60 -1.51 3.21 8.94
N THR A 61 -0.51 2.59 9.56
CA THR A 61 0.78 2.35 8.92
C THR A 61 0.79 0.92 8.41
N LEU A 62 1.13 0.74 7.13
CA LEU A 62 1.13 -0.54 6.44
C LEU A 62 2.57 -0.86 6.00
N ASP A 63 2.93 -2.13 6.11
CA ASP A 63 4.03 -2.75 5.37
C ASP A 63 3.61 -4.17 5.02
N MET A 64 3.07 -4.34 3.81
CA MET A 64 2.39 -5.54 3.34
C MET A 64 3.07 -6.06 2.08
N ARG A 65 3.17 -7.39 1.96
CA ARG A 65 3.44 -8.10 0.72
C ARG A 65 2.19 -8.85 0.32
N LEU A 66 1.78 -8.71 -0.93
CA LEU A 66 0.48 -9.16 -1.43
C LEU A 66 0.68 -9.94 -2.73
N LYS A 67 -0.05 -11.04 -2.89
CA LYS A 67 -0.18 -11.79 -4.14
C LYS A 67 -1.58 -12.42 -4.22
N GLY A 68 -1.89 -13.09 -5.33
CA GLY A 68 -3.26 -13.56 -5.61
C GLY A 68 -3.85 -14.51 -4.54
N ASP A 69 -3.03 -15.35 -3.92
CA ASP A 69 -3.46 -16.32 -2.91
C ASP A 69 -3.34 -15.81 -1.46
N GLY A 70 -2.92 -14.57 -1.23
CA GLY A 70 -2.80 -14.05 0.13
C GLY A 70 -1.82 -12.89 0.31
N GLY A 71 -1.46 -12.67 1.56
CA GLY A 71 -0.55 -11.60 1.91
C GLY A 71 -0.02 -11.70 3.33
N THR A 72 1.11 -11.06 3.57
CA THR A 72 1.74 -11.04 4.89
C THR A 72 2.36 -9.68 5.16
N GLY A 73 2.36 -9.25 6.42
CA GLY A 73 2.93 -7.97 6.79
C GLY A 73 2.50 -7.47 8.15
N SER A 74 2.74 -6.19 8.38
CA SER A 74 2.38 -5.50 9.61
C SER A 74 1.42 -4.34 9.35
N VAL A 75 0.49 -4.18 10.28
CA VAL A 75 -0.43 -3.05 10.34
C VAL A 75 -0.30 -2.41 11.72
N THR A 76 -0.08 -1.10 11.75
CA THR A 76 -0.08 -0.31 12.98
C THR A 76 -1.28 0.61 12.98
N ALA A 77 -2.06 0.59 14.06
CA ALA A 77 -3.19 1.48 14.28
C ALA A 77 -3.21 1.94 15.74
N LYS A 78 -3.42 3.24 15.99
CA LYS A 78 -3.48 3.83 17.34
C LYS A 78 -2.27 3.44 18.24
N GLY A 79 -1.09 3.28 17.64
CA GLY A 79 0.15 2.90 18.34
C GLY A 79 0.33 1.39 18.58
N ALA A 80 -0.69 0.57 18.33
CA ALA A 80 -0.58 -0.88 18.42
C ALA A 80 -0.23 -1.49 17.06
N THR A 81 0.70 -2.44 17.03
CA THR A 81 1.12 -3.13 15.80
C THR A 81 0.75 -4.60 15.88
N PHE A 82 0.12 -5.09 14.82
CA PHE A 82 -0.16 -6.51 14.65
C PHE A 82 0.32 -6.98 13.27
N ARG A 83 0.57 -8.29 13.16
CA ARG A 83 0.98 -8.96 11.93
C ARG A 83 -0.17 -9.77 11.38
N LEU A 84 -0.34 -9.69 10.07
CA LEU A 84 -1.31 -10.48 9.34
C LEU A 84 -0.57 -11.46 8.45
N LEU A 85 -1.14 -12.64 8.30
CA LEU A 85 -0.75 -13.66 7.34
C LEU A 85 -2.04 -14.29 6.80
N ARG A 86 -2.24 -14.24 5.50
CA ARG A 86 -3.32 -14.95 4.83
C ARG A 86 -2.74 -15.90 3.80
N VAL A 87 -3.21 -17.15 3.83
CA VAL A 87 -2.91 -18.19 2.84
C VAL A 87 -4.25 -18.79 2.40
N GLY A 88 -4.65 -18.52 1.16
CA GLY A 88 -6.01 -18.81 0.68
C GLY A 88 -7.07 -18.14 1.55
N GLU A 89 -7.94 -18.95 2.15
CA GLU A 89 -9.00 -18.52 3.07
C GLU A 89 -8.57 -18.50 4.54
N HIS A 90 -7.36 -18.96 4.87
CA HIS A 90 -6.89 -19.01 6.24
C HIS A 90 -6.19 -17.71 6.60
N LEU A 91 -6.79 -16.95 7.51
CA LEU A 91 -6.24 -15.72 8.05
C LEU A 91 -5.69 -15.96 9.45
N PHE A 92 -4.48 -15.45 9.69
CA PHE A 92 -3.77 -15.53 10.95
C PHE A 92 -3.39 -14.13 11.41
N LEU A 93 -3.64 -13.85 12.68
CA LEU A 93 -3.30 -12.61 13.35
C LEU A 93 -2.25 -12.89 14.42
N LYS A 94 -1.17 -12.13 14.44
CA LYS A 94 -0.15 -12.21 15.50
C LYS A 94 0.07 -10.83 16.09
N ALA A 95 -0.15 -10.70 17.38
CA ALA A 95 0.04 -9.47 18.11
C ALA A 95 0.76 -9.72 19.44
N ASP A 96 1.25 -8.66 20.07
CA ASP A 96 1.85 -8.74 21.39
C ASP A 96 0.79 -8.91 22.48
N ALA A 97 1.24 -9.23 23.69
CA ALA A 97 0.35 -9.41 24.83
C ALA A 97 -0.48 -8.14 25.14
N ALA A 98 0.06 -6.94 24.89
CA ALA A 98 -0.64 -5.69 25.15
C ALA A 98 -1.86 -5.50 24.23
N PHE A 99 -1.75 -5.88 22.96
CA PHE A 99 -2.87 -5.91 22.03
C PHE A 99 -3.98 -6.86 22.51
N TRP A 100 -3.61 -8.09 22.89
CA TRP A 100 -4.58 -9.08 23.35
C TRP A 100 -5.28 -8.67 24.64
N SER A 101 -4.55 -8.08 25.58
CA SER A 101 -5.12 -7.55 26.83
C SER A 101 -6.09 -6.40 26.61
N HIS A 102 -5.85 -5.53 25.62
CA HIS A 102 -6.75 -4.41 25.33
C HIS A 102 -8.04 -4.87 24.64
N GLU A 103 -7.96 -5.85 23.73
CA GLU A 103 -9.14 -6.42 23.08
C GLU A 103 -10.02 -7.25 24.04
N SER A 104 -9.45 -7.93 25.04
CA SER A 104 -10.24 -8.72 26.01
C SER A 104 -11.12 -7.90 26.96
N THR A 105 -10.88 -6.59 27.10
CA THR A 105 -11.61 -5.71 28.04
C THR A 105 -13.09 -5.47 27.68
N GLY A 106 -13.58 -5.98 26.55
CA GLY A 106 -15.01 -5.99 26.19
C GLY A 106 -15.88 -6.96 26.99
N LYS A 107 -15.28 -7.81 27.85
CA LYS A 107 -15.99 -8.60 28.86
C LYS A 107 -15.48 -8.22 30.25
N ALA A 108 -16.43 -8.02 31.16
CA ALA A 108 -16.19 -7.55 32.51
C ALA A 108 -15.20 -8.42 33.30
N GLU A 109 -14.48 -7.74 34.19
CA GLU A 109 -13.56 -8.19 35.25
C GLU A 109 -12.15 -8.62 34.80
N ASP A 110 -11.18 -7.75 35.11
CA ASP A 110 -9.75 -8.02 35.14
C ASP A 110 -9.44 -9.23 36.05
N SER A 111 -9.48 -10.43 35.49
CA SER A 111 -9.06 -11.64 36.18
C SER A 111 -7.59 -11.95 35.85
N GLU A 112 -6.82 -12.50 36.80
CA GLU A 112 -5.45 -12.99 36.56
C GLU A 112 -5.38 -14.01 35.40
N SER A 113 -6.52 -14.63 35.05
CA SER A 113 -6.63 -15.60 33.96
C SER A 113 -6.53 -14.97 32.56
N ASP A 114 -6.99 -13.72 32.38
CA ASP A 114 -6.96 -13.01 31.10
C ASP A 114 -5.56 -12.50 30.77
N ALA A 115 -4.82 -12.03 31.78
CA ALA A 115 -3.41 -11.64 31.64
C ALA A 115 -2.51 -12.84 31.30
N ALA A 116 -2.77 -14.01 31.90
CA ALA A 116 -2.05 -15.25 31.60
C ALA A 116 -2.37 -15.76 30.18
N ALA A 117 -3.60 -15.60 29.70
CA ALA A 117 -3.98 -15.92 28.33
C ALA A 117 -3.30 -14.98 27.32
N ALA A 118 -3.30 -13.67 27.57
CA ALA A 118 -2.64 -12.69 26.71
C ALA A 118 -1.12 -12.94 26.60
N GLN A 119 -0.45 -13.33 27.69
CA GLN A 119 0.96 -13.70 27.68
C GLN A 119 1.23 -14.97 26.87
N LYS A 120 0.34 -15.98 26.92
CA LYS A 120 0.46 -17.19 26.10
C LYS A 120 0.25 -16.92 24.62
N LEU A 121 -0.58 -15.94 24.27
CA LEU A 121 -0.84 -15.53 22.88
C LEU A 121 0.22 -14.56 22.34
N GLY A 122 0.96 -13.88 23.22
CA GLY A 122 2.03 -12.97 22.89
C GLY A 122 3.12 -13.68 22.08
N GLY A 123 3.03 -13.60 20.76
CA GLY A 123 3.98 -14.23 19.85
C GLY A 123 3.46 -15.45 19.08
N LEU A 124 2.25 -15.93 19.35
CA LEU A 124 1.60 -16.97 18.55
C LEU A 124 0.73 -16.35 17.45
N PHE A 125 0.50 -17.11 16.39
CA PHE A 125 -0.53 -16.80 15.40
C PHE A 125 -1.88 -17.29 15.89
N VAL A 126 -2.88 -16.44 15.76
CA VAL A 126 -4.27 -16.75 16.07
C VAL A 126 -5.01 -16.92 14.75
N LYS A 127 -5.57 -18.11 14.50
CA LYS A 127 -6.39 -18.35 13.31
C LYS A 127 -7.75 -17.68 13.48
N VAL A 128 -8.10 -16.80 12.54
CA VAL A 128 -9.34 -16.03 12.56
C VAL A 128 -10.42 -16.79 11.79
N PRO A 129 -11.56 -17.16 12.41
CA PRO A 129 -12.66 -17.83 11.71
C PRO A 129 -13.24 -16.97 10.60
N THR A 130 -13.55 -17.56 9.44
CA THR A 130 -14.12 -16.85 8.27
C THR A 130 -15.48 -16.19 8.55
N GLY A 131 -16.24 -16.72 9.51
CA GLY A 131 -17.51 -16.15 9.97
C GLY A 131 -17.38 -14.96 10.93
N ASP A 132 -16.17 -14.65 11.42
CA ASP A 132 -15.94 -13.55 12.34
C ASP A 132 -15.93 -12.19 11.62
N PRO A 133 -16.56 -11.13 12.15
CA PRO A 133 -16.52 -9.79 11.54
C PRO A 133 -15.10 -9.27 11.30
N SER A 134 -14.16 -9.61 12.19
CA SER A 134 -12.76 -9.24 12.09
C SER A 134 -12.07 -9.89 10.91
N TYR A 135 -12.52 -11.07 10.48
CA TYR A 135 -12.00 -11.71 9.27
C TYR A 135 -12.15 -10.79 8.07
N LYS A 136 -13.34 -10.22 7.83
CA LYS A 136 -13.58 -9.29 6.72
C LYS A 136 -12.74 -8.03 6.85
N LYS A 137 -12.62 -7.48 8.06
CA LYS A 137 -11.81 -6.29 8.35
C LYS A 137 -10.33 -6.52 8.01
N PHE A 138 -9.77 -7.64 8.43
CA PHE A 138 -8.34 -7.90 8.31
C PHE A 138 -7.93 -8.54 6.97
N SER A 139 -8.79 -9.39 6.39
CA SER A 139 -8.55 -9.98 5.07
C SER A 139 -8.37 -8.91 3.99
N GLY A 140 -9.10 -7.79 4.09
CA GLY A 140 -8.95 -6.64 3.20
C GLY A 140 -7.52 -6.07 3.15
N PHE A 141 -6.72 -6.16 4.22
CA PHE A 141 -5.30 -5.73 4.19
C PHE A 141 -4.37 -6.75 3.52
N THR A 142 -4.85 -7.96 3.27
CA THR A 142 -4.08 -9.07 2.67
C THR A 142 -4.60 -9.48 1.30
N ASP A 143 -5.51 -8.69 0.73
CA ASP A 143 -6.07 -8.88 -0.58
C ASP A 143 -5.49 -7.82 -1.53
N LYS A 144 -4.74 -8.29 -2.53
CA LYS A 144 -4.04 -7.42 -3.48
C LYS A 144 -5.03 -6.55 -4.23
N ASP A 145 -6.04 -7.16 -4.80
CA ASP A 145 -6.92 -6.47 -5.74
C ASP A 145 -7.84 -5.50 -4.99
N VAL A 146 -8.36 -5.89 -3.83
CA VAL A 146 -9.15 -5.00 -2.97
C VAL A 146 -8.35 -3.78 -2.52
N LEU A 147 -7.09 -3.95 -2.09
CA LEU A 147 -6.25 -2.81 -1.69
C LEU A 147 -5.93 -1.91 -2.88
N LEU A 148 -5.48 -2.48 -4.00
CA LEU A 148 -5.07 -1.68 -5.14
C LEU A 148 -6.24 -0.90 -5.74
N ASP A 149 -7.44 -1.50 -5.83
CA ASP A 149 -8.65 -0.80 -6.31
C ASP A 149 -9.06 0.34 -5.37
N GLY A 150 -9.00 0.11 -4.05
CA GLY A 150 -9.32 1.13 -3.05
C GLY A 150 -8.33 2.29 -3.03
N LEU A 151 -7.08 2.07 -3.45
CA LEU A 151 -5.98 3.03 -3.30
C LEU A 151 -5.63 3.78 -4.58
N LEU A 152 -5.59 3.12 -5.75
CA LEU A 152 -5.04 3.68 -6.99
C LEU A 152 -6.02 4.60 -7.76
N THR A 153 -7.13 4.96 -7.14
CA THR A 153 -8.07 5.94 -7.71
C THR A 153 -7.76 7.34 -7.20
N LEU A 154 -7.49 8.27 -8.12
CA LEU A 154 -7.45 9.70 -7.87
C LEU A 154 -8.85 10.31 -8.03
N HIS A 155 -9.12 11.38 -7.31
CA HIS A 155 -10.43 12.04 -7.32
C HIS A 155 -10.41 13.35 -8.11
N GLY A 156 -11.50 13.66 -8.82
CA GLY A 156 -11.64 14.89 -9.60
C GLY A 156 -10.98 14.82 -10.98
N SER A 157 -10.73 15.98 -11.58
CA SER A 157 -10.21 16.06 -12.96
C SER A 157 -8.75 15.61 -13.03
N LEU A 158 -8.42 14.74 -13.98
CA LEU A 158 -7.06 14.20 -14.11
C LEU A 158 -6.15 15.08 -14.96
N ALA A 159 -4.94 15.33 -14.47
CA ALA A 159 -3.88 16.03 -15.21
C ALA A 159 -2.51 15.36 -14.99
N THR A 160 -1.56 15.65 -15.88
CA THR A 160 -0.15 15.31 -15.69
C THR A 160 0.55 16.43 -14.92
N ASP A 161 1.41 16.09 -13.97
CA ASP A 161 2.22 17.02 -13.17
C ASP A 161 3.71 16.75 -13.36
N GLY A 162 4.13 16.61 -14.62
CA GLY A 162 5.54 16.51 -15.01
C GLY A 162 6.28 15.24 -14.58
N HIS A 163 7.57 15.23 -14.89
CA HIS A 163 8.50 14.12 -14.63
C HIS A 163 9.14 14.25 -13.25
N HIS A 164 9.26 13.13 -12.55
CA HIS A 164 9.85 13.01 -11.21
C HIS A 164 10.76 11.79 -11.14
N GLU A 165 11.30 11.51 -9.96
CA GLU A 165 12.07 10.32 -9.65
C GLU A 165 11.57 9.69 -8.34
N GLN A 166 11.45 8.36 -8.30
CA GLN A 166 11.18 7.60 -7.09
C GLN A 166 12.26 6.51 -6.93
N SER A 167 13.12 6.65 -5.92
CA SER A 167 14.18 5.68 -5.60
C SER A 167 15.04 5.31 -6.81
N GLY A 168 15.47 6.30 -7.61
CA GLY A 168 16.27 6.09 -8.82
C GLY A 168 15.47 5.72 -10.08
N VAL A 169 14.15 5.54 -9.99
CA VAL A 169 13.28 5.22 -11.14
C VAL A 169 12.62 6.50 -11.65
N ARG A 170 12.75 6.78 -12.95
CA ARG A 170 12.06 7.91 -13.60
C ARG A 170 10.55 7.67 -13.61
N THR A 171 9.79 8.71 -13.28
CA THR A 171 8.32 8.64 -13.22
C THR A 171 7.64 9.80 -13.92
N ILE A 172 6.43 9.58 -14.42
CA ILE A 172 5.47 10.64 -14.73
C ILE A 172 4.45 10.73 -13.59
N ARG A 173 4.17 11.94 -13.10
CA ARG A 173 3.13 12.15 -12.10
C ARG A 173 1.81 12.47 -12.77
N ILE A 174 0.73 11.85 -12.27
CA ILE A 174 -0.63 12.29 -12.52
C ILE A 174 -1.27 12.79 -11.23
N THR A 175 -2.20 13.72 -11.36
CA THR A 175 -2.93 14.36 -10.26
C THR A 175 -4.43 14.25 -10.49
N GLY A 176 -5.18 14.23 -9.39
CA GLY A 176 -6.62 14.48 -9.41
C GLY A 176 -6.90 15.85 -8.82
N GLU A 177 -7.75 16.65 -9.47
CA GLU A 177 -8.15 17.99 -9.04
C GLU A 177 -6.95 18.88 -8.66
N ASP A 178 -6.03 19.08 -9.61
CA ASP A 178 -4.79 19.82 -9.44
C ASP A 178 -3.95 19.39 -8.21
N GLY A 179 -4.06 18.11 -7.84
CA GLY A 179 -3.34 17.47 -6.74
C GLY A 179 -4.14 17.38 -5.44
N SER A 180 -5.22 18.15 -5.29
CA SER A 180 -6.07 18.09 -4.08
C SER A 180 -6.82 16.75 -3.96
N GLY A 181 -7.10 16.11 -5.10
CA GLY A 181 -7.65 14.76 -5.23
C GLY A 181 -6.60 13.65 -5.17
N GLY A 182 -5.35 13.97 -4.83
CA GLY A 182 -4.22 13.06 -4.70
C GLY A 182 -3.28 13.07 -5.92
N THR A 183 -2.13 12.41 -5.76
CA THR A 183 -1.13 12.27 -6.82
C THR A 183 -0.60 10.85 -6.90
N LEU A 184 -0.26 10.42 -8.12
CA LEU A 184 0.30 9.10 -8.40
C LEU A 184 1.52 9.22 -9.31
N ASP A 185 2.67 8.75 -8.81
CA ASP A 185 3.91 8.63 -9.58
C ASP A 185 3.94 7.26 -10.27
N VAL A 186 4.03 7.25 -11.61
CA VAL A 186 3.99 6.06 -12.45
C VAL A 186 5.34 5.84 -13.14
N SER A 187 5.84 4.60 -13.09
CA SER A 187 7.12 4.22 -13.71
C SER A 187 7.15 4.52 -15.21
N LEU A 188 8.21 5.19 -15.65
CA LEU A 188 8.57 5.34 -17.06
C LEU A 188 9.48 4.22 -17.57
N GLU A 189 9.83 3.27 -16.69
CA GLU A 189 10.74 2.16 -17.00
C GLU A 189 10.00 0.84 -16.97
N GLY A 190 10.15 0.03 -18.02
CA GLY A 190 9.46 -1.26 -18.15
C GLY A 190 7.93 -1.12 -18.07
N SER A 191 7.28 -1.97 -17.27
CA SER A 191 5.85 -1.87 -16.99
C SER A 191 5.53 -0.58 -16.22
N PRO A 192 4.42 0.12 -16.53
CA PRO A 192 4.07 1.41 -15.92
C PRO A 192 3.46 1.23 -14.53
N TYR A 193 4.21 0.59 -13.62
CA TYR A 193 3.75 0.34 -12.27
C TYR A 193 3.59 1.64 -11.48
N PRO A 194 2.56 1.73 -10.61
CA PRO A 194 2.48 2.82 -9.64
C PRO A 194 3.59 2.64 -8.61
N LEU A 195 4.30 3.73 -8.29
CA LEU A 195 5.44 3.69 -7.36
C LEU A 195 5.18 4.49 -6.08
N ARG A 196 4.45 5.60 -6.18
CA ARG A 196 4.11 6.44 -5.02
C ARG A 196 2.74 7.07 -5.19
N LEU A 197 1.89 6.88 -4.19
CA LEU A 197 0.55 7.45 -4.09
C LEU A 197 0.50 8.41 -2.91
N VAL A 198 0.16 9.68 -3.16
CA VAL A 198 -0.21 10.64 -2.11
C VAL A 198 -1.73 10.77 -2.11
N ARG A 199 -2.36 10.46 -0.98
CA ARG A 199 -3.81 10.53 -0.86
C ARG A 199 -4.27 11.99 -0.70
N ALA A 200 -5.45 12.26 -1.22
CA ALA A 200 -6.15 13.53 -1.07
C ALA A 200 -6.27 13.96 0.41
N GLY A 201 -6.34 15.27 0.68
CA GLY A 201 -6.61 15.80 2.02
C GLY A 201 -5.56 15.45 3.08
N GLY A 202 -4.34 15.08 2.69
CA GLY A 202 -3.29 14.66 3.63
C GLY A 202 -3.52 13.28 4.23
N ALA A 203 -4.34 12.43 3.59
CA ALA A 203 -4.71 11.10 4.09
C ALA A 203 -3.59 10.04 3.95
N GLY A 204 -2.33 10.45 3.94
CA GLY A 204 -1.16 9.58 3.93
C GLY A 204 -0.48 9.43 2.58
N THR A 205 0.65 8.72 2.59
CA THR A 205 1.45 8.39 1.41
C THR A 205 1.80 6.91 1.44
N LEU A 206 1.63 6.25 0.31
CA LEU A 206 1.98 4.86 0.11
C LEU A 206 3.03 4.73 -0.98
N LEU A 207 4.02 3.87 -0.74
CA LEU A 207 5.02 3.44 -1.69
C LEU A 207 4.69 2.01 -2.12
N LEU A 208 4.73 1.77 -3.42
CA LEU A 208 4.53 0.47 -4.02
C LEU A 208 5.82 0.05 -4.71
N SER A 209 6.28 -1.15 -4.38
CA SER A 209 7.60 -1.65 -4.76
C SER A 209 7.56 -3.17 -4.93
N ASP A 210 8.69 -3.76 -5.32
CA ASP A 210 8.84 -5.22 -5.45
C ASP A 210 7.76 -5.87 -6.35
N TRP A 211 7.28 -5.13 -7.35
CA TRP A 211 6.32 -5.63 -8.34
C TRP A 211 6.83 -6.90 -9.02
N GLY A 212 5.98 -7.93 -9.05
CA GLY A 212 6.26 -9.25 -9.63
C GLY A 212 7.28 -10.10 -8.86
N LYS A 213 7.76 -9.67 -7.69
CA LYS A 213 8.67 -10.47 -6.87
C LYS A 213 7.88 -11.39 -5.96
N ASP A 214 7.93 -12.69 -6.24
CA ASP A 214 7.27 -13.71 -5.42
C ASP A 214 7.89 -13.79 -4.00
N PHE A 215 7.11 -14.31 -3.06
CA PHE A 215 7.48 -14.52 -1.67
C PHE A 215 6.73 -15.73 -1.07
N PRO A 216 7.34 -16.44 -0.11
CA PRO A 216 6.68 -17.59 0.51
C PRO A 216 5.48 -17.15 1.34
N LEU A 217 4.39 -17.92 1.21
CA LEU A 217 3.19 -17.84 2.02
C LEU A 217 2.87 -19.25 2.49
N GLU A 218 3.15 -19.52 3.76
CA GLU A 218 2.96 -20.82 4.38
C GLU A 218 2.19 -20.64 5.68
N GLU A 219 1.26 -21.54 5.95
CA GLU A 219 0.57 -21.54 7.24
C GLU A 219 1.57 -21.79 8.37
N PRO A 220 1.44 -21.10 9.51
CA PRO A 220 2.29 -21.38 10.66
C PRO A 220 2.07 -22.82 11.15
N SER A 221 3.08 -23.39 11.81
CA SER A 221 2.93 -24.72 12.39
C SER A 221 1.87 -24.74 13.49
N LYS A 222 1.39 -25.95 13.85
CA LYS A 222 0.41 -26.12 14.95
C LYS A 222 0.93 -25.59 16.28
N ASP A 223 2.22 -25.69 16.54
CA ASP A 223 2.83 -25.20 17.78
C ASP A 223 2.97 -23.67 17.80
N GLU A 224 2.90 -23.03 16.63
CA GLU A 224 2.90 -21.58 16.46
C GLU A 224 1.48 -20.99 16.31
N THR A 225 0.45 -21.85 16.29
CA THR A 225 -0.94 -21.45 16.00
C THR A 225 -1.88 -21.81 17.14
N VAL A 226 -2.76 -20.88 17.47
CA VAL A 226 -3.92 -21.13 18.34
C VAL A 226 -5.19 -20.88 17.53
N ASP A 227 -6.11 -21.83 17.56
CA ASP A 227 -7.45 -21.64 16.99
C ASP A 227 -8.26 -20.75 17.93
N TYR A 228 -8.77 -19.64 17.40
CA TYR A 228 -9.54 -18.70 18.21
C TYR A 228 -10.91 -19.27 18.58
N GLY A 229 -11.23 -19.25 19.87
CA GLY A 229 -12.53 -19.65 20.41
C GLY A 229 -13.62 -18.62 20.12
N GLN A 230 -14.43 -18.91 19.11
CA GLN A 230 -15.79 -18.42 18.80
C GLN A 230 -16.14 -16.92 18.64
N GLN A 231 -15.38 -15.90 19.02
CA GLN A 231 -15.70 -14.51 18.59
C GLN A 231 -14.68 -13.46 19.04
N LEU A 232 -14.05 -12.75 18.10
CA LEU A 232 -13.27 -11.56 18.43
C LEU A 232 -14.23 -10.47 18.95
N PRO A 233 -13.88 -9.77 20.03
CA PRO A 233 -14.71 -8.70 20.56
C PRO A 233 -14.88 -7.61 19.49
N THR A 234 -16.13 -7.34 19.14
CA THR A 234 -16.48 -6.24 18.25
C THR A 234 -16.16 -4.93 18.95
N SER A 235 -15.14 -4.22 18.46
CA SER A 235 -14.83 -2.84 18.86
C SER A 235 -15.95 -1.87 18.50
#